data_AF-A0A165V672-F1
#
_entry.id   AF-A0A165V672-F1
#
_cell.length_a   1.000
_cell.length_b   1.000
_cell.length_c   1.000
_cell.angle_alpha   90.00
_cell.angle_beta   90.00
_cell.angle_gamma   90.00
#
_symmetry.space_group_name_H-M   'P 1'
#
loop_
_entity.id
_entity.type
_entity.pdbx_description
1 polymer ?
#
loop_
_entity_poly.entity_id
_entity_poly.type
_entity_poly.pdbx_seq_one_letter_code
_entity_poly.pdbx_strand_id
1 'polypeptide(L)'
;MPSDVFFASRPVATKPPSPTPDLSSILAPQKTSGIGKKTRRPPTGCEISPSPFRPDVPAIDRLRAWTSPYLEYFNRRLRQHLSPLAANKTQELVFAALEPNTRTSCGAGLLRFHEFCDSEGIPESLRMPEPAYLLAAFVAWQVGTVSVSTIDNWLTAVRTWHDVNGARWEGDARIVSLVRTSALKRTPACSRGAKRSPVT
;
A
#
# COMPACT_ATOMS: atom_id res chain seq x y z
N MET A 1 -0.45 -23.32 76.02
CA MET A 1 0.52 -23.13 74.93
C MET A 1 0.46 -24.38 74.08
N PRO A 2 -0.25 -24.32 72.94
CA PRO A 2 0.42 -23.94 71.69
C PRO A 2 -0.33 -22.84 70.93
N SER A 3 0.44 -22.16 70.09
CA SER A 3 0.13 -20.90 69.41
C SER A 3 -0.60 -21.14 68.09
N ASP A 4 -1.71 -20.41 67.89
CA ASP A 4 -2.44 -20.32 66.62
C ASP A 4 -1.60 -19.61 65.55
N VAL A 5 -1.40 -20.28 64.41
CA VAL A 5 -0.78 -19.70 63.20
C VAL A 5 -1.89 -19.26 62.26
N PHE A 6 -2.14 -17.94 62.21
CA PHE A 6 -3.00 -17.30 61.22
C PHE A 6 -2.35 -17.33 59.82
N PHE A 7 -2.99 -17.99 58.86
CA PHE A 7 -2.61 -17.94 57.44
C PHE A 7 -3.32 -16.75 56.78
N ALA A 8 -2.58 -15.66 56.56
CA ALA A 8 -3.10 -14.48 55.85
C ALA A 8 -2.99 -14.66 54.32
N SER A 9 -4.13 -14.75 53.64
CA SER A 9 -4.23 -14.74 52.18
C SER A 9 -3.87 -13.36 51.60
N ARG A 10 -2.98 -13.32 50.61
CA ARG A 10 -2.62 -12.09 49.87
C ARG A 10 -3.67 -11.76 48.80
N PRO A 11 -4.06 -10.48 48.61
CA PRO A 11 -4.94 -10.08 47.52
C PRO A 11 -4.19 -9.98 46.18
N VAL A 12 -4.85 -10.44 45.11
CA VAL A 12 -4.40 -10.31 43.71
C VAL A 12 -4.72 -8.90 43.20
N ALA A 13 -3.70 -8.20 42.68
CA ALA A 13 -3.86 -6.87 42.10
C ALA A 13 -4.38 -6.96 40.65
N THR A 14 -5.56 -6.41 40.39
CA THR A 14 -6.14 -6.20 39.06
C THR A 14 -5.59 -4.93 38.41
N LYS A 15 -5.07 -5.06 37.19
CA LYS A 15 -4.52 -3.95 36.39
C LYS A 15 -5.67 -3.16 35.71
N PRO A 16 -5.67 -1.81 35.73
CA PRO A 16 -6.71 -1.02 35.07
C PRO A 16 -6.57 -1.04 33.54
N PRO A 17 -7.67 -0.87 32.78
CA PRO A 17 -7.67 -0.85 31.33
C PRO A 17 -6.95 0.40 30.79
N SER A 18 -6.25 0.22 29.66
CA SER A 18 -5.52 1.28 28.95
C SER A 18 -6.48 2.24 28.23
N PRO A 19 -6.14 3.54 28.13
CA PRO A 19 -6.98 4.51 27.43
C PRO A 19 -6.91 4.33 25.91
N THR A 20 -8.07 4.32 25.26
CA THR A 20 -8.25 4.35 23.81
C THR A 20 -7.70 5.65 23.20
N PRO A 21 -7.00 5.63 22.05
CA PRO A 21 -6.52 6.84 21.43
C PRO A 21 -7.68 7.65 20.82
N ASP A 22 -7.70 8.94 21.17
CA ASP A 22 -8.67 9.95 20.78
C ASP A 22 -8.47 10.40 19.32
N LEU A 23 -9.53 10.24 18.51
CA LEU A 23 -9.57 10.53 17.07
C LEU A 23 -9.70 12.03 16.74
N SER A 24 -9.72 12.91 17.73
CA SER A 24 -9.97 14.35 17.53
C SER A 24 -8.72 15.19 17.15
N SER A 25 -7.51 14.62 17.18
CA SER A 25 -6.27 15.41 16.95
C SER A 25 -5.82 15.52 15.47
N ILE A 26 -6.52 14.93 14.51
CA ILE A 26 -6.08 14.88 13.09
C ILE A 26 -6.56 16.10 12.26
N LEU A 27 -7.44 16.95 12.81
CA LEU A 27 -7.83 18.20 12.15
C LEU A 27 -6.81 19.34 12.42
N ALA A 28 -5.68 19.31 11.71
CA ALA A 28 -4.91 20.53 11.45
C ALA A 28 -5.03 20.86 9.95
N PRO A 29 -5.54 22.05 9.57
CA PRO A 29 -5.73 22.40 8.17
C PRO A 29 -4.38 22.67 7.49
N GLN A 30 -4.02 21.86 6.49
CA GLN A 30 -2.87 22.10 5.62
C GLN A 30 -3.31 22.67 4.28
N LYS A 31 -2.76 23.85 3.98
CA LYS A 31 -3.09 24.75 2.88
C LYS A 31 -2.86 24.09 1.51
N THR A 32 -3.92 23.75 0.78
CA THR A 32 -3.82 23.21 -0.59
C THR A 32 -3.77 24.36 -1.61
N SER A 33 -2.60 24.61 -2.21
CA SER A 33 -2.49 25.40 -3.44
C SER A 33 -2.74 24.47 -4.63
N GLY A 34 -3.91 24.61 -5.26
CA GLY A 34 -4.28 23.90 -6.48
C GLY A 34 -3.86 24.69 -7.72
N ILE A 35 -2.97 24.10 -8.53
CA ILE A 35 -2.76 24.47 -9.94
C ILE A 35 -2.56 23.16 -10.70
N GLY A 36 -3.39 22.91 -11.71
CA GLY A 36 -3.35 21.70 -12.53
C GLY A 36 -1.97 21.49 -13.14
N LYS A 37 -1.32 20.37 -12.79
CA LYS A 37 -0.01 20.01 -13.32
C LYS A 37 -0.19 19.08 -14.52
N LYS A 38 0.18 19.56 -15.71
CA LYS A 38 0.48 18.69 -16.88
C LYS A 38 1.46 17.60 -16.46
N THR A 39 1.29 16.40 -17.01
CA THR A 39 2.22 15.29 -16.83
C THR A 39 3.63 15.77 -17.22
N ARG A 40 4.59 15.63 -16.31
CA ARG A 40 6.01 15.86 -16.62
C ARG A 40 6.49 14.67 -17.42
N ARG A 41 7.25 14.90 -18.51
CA ARG A 41 7.92 13.81 -19.24
C ARG A 41 8.69 12.92 -18.26
N PRO A 42 8.59 11.59 -18.36
CA PRO A 42 9.35 10.70 -17.50
C PRO A 42 10.86 10.98 -17.69
N PRO A 43 11.66 10.93 -16.62
CA PRO A 43 13.11 10.86 -16.75
C PRO A 43 13.48 9.64 -17.61
N THR A 44 14.53 9.76 -18.42
CA THR A 44 15.06 8.69 -19.27
C THR A 44 15.27 7.41 -18.45
N GLY A 45 14.59 6.32 -18.81
CA GLY A 45 14.60 5.05 -18.06
C GLY A 45 13.40 4.78 -17.14
N CYS A 46 12.38 5.65 -17.13
CA CYS A 46 11.08 5.42 -16.47
C CYS A 46 9.94 5.40 -17.51
N GLU A 47 10.09 4.62 -18.57
CA GLU A 47 9.07 4.50 -19.62
C GLU A 47 8.25 3.23 -19.42
N ILE A 48 6.93 3.38 -19.30
CA ILE A 48 5.98 2.27 -19.30
C ILE A 48 5.63 1.95 -20.75
N SER A 49 5.47 0.67 -21.06
CA SER A 49 4.92 0.23 -22.34
C SER A 49 3.49 0.76 -22.52
N PRO A 50 3.15 1.35 -23.68
CA PRO A 50 1.82 1.90 -23.93
C PRO A 50 0.77 0.79 -23.82
N SER A 51 -0.28 1.06 -23.04
CA SER A 51 -1.34 0.09 -22.78
C SER A 51 -2.69 0.81 -22.63
N PRO A 52 -3.78 0.26 -23.18
CA PRO A 52 -5.12 0.81 -22.96
C PRO A 52 -5.52 0.78 -21.48
N PHE A 53 -4.91 -0.10 -20.69
CA PHE A 53 -5.19 -0.22 -19.26
C PHE A 53 -4.44 0.81 -18.40
N ARG A 54 -3.44 1.50 -18.96
CA ARG A 54 -2.61 2.50 -18.28
C ARG A 54 -2.44 3.74 -19.14
N PRO A 55 -3.48 4.59 -19.27
CA PRO A 55 -3.32 5.87 -19.92
C PRO A 55 -2.26 6.73 -19.20
N ASP A 56 -1.58 7.60 -19.95
CA ASP A 56 -0.65 8.57 -19.39
C ASP A 56 -1.41 9.63 -18.59
N VAL A 57 -1.32 9.52 -17.27
CA VAL A 57 -1.98 10.43 -16.32
C VAL A 57 -1.03 10.78 -15.16
N PRO A 58 -1.26 11.93 -14.50
CA PRO A 58 -0.49 12.30 -13.31
C PRO A 58 -0.58 11.25 -12.21
N ALA A 59 0.46 11.16 -11.36
CA ALA A 59 0.54 10.14 -10.31
C ALA A 59 -0.72 10.10 -9.42
N ILE A 60 -1.27 11.25 -9.06
CA ILE A 60 -2.48 11.34 -8.23
C ILE A 60 -3.71 10.63 -8.83
N ASP A 61 -3.78 10.50 -10.15
CA ASP A 61 -4.92 9.94 -10.87
C ASP A 61 -4.72 8.46 -11.23
N ARG A 62 -3.50 7.93 -11.14
CA ARG A 62 -3.17 6.57 -11.59
C ARG A 62 -3.98 5.48 -10.90
N LEU A 63 -4.19 5.58 -9.59
CA LEU A 63 -5.01 4.59 -8.87
C LEU A 63 -6.42 4.47 -9.44
N ARG A 64 -6.97 5.56 -10.00
CA ARG A 64 -8.32 5.62 -10.60
C ARG A 64 -8.33 5.32 -12.08
N ALA A 65 -7.36 5.82 -12.82
CA ALA A 65 -7.32 5.70 -14.27
C ALA A 65 -6.73 4.36 -14.75
N TRP A 66 -5.86 3.75 -13.96
CA TRP A 66 -5.25 2.47 -14.31
C TRP A 66 -6.15 1.31 -13.90
N THR A 67 -6.45 0.48 -14.90
CA THR A 67 -7.38 -0.64 -14.82
C THR A 67 -6.66 -1.96 -15.12
N SER A 68 -7.40 -3.05 -15.15
CA SER A 68 -6.93 -4.37 -15.55
C SER A 68 -8.06 -5.16 -16.21
N PRO A 69 -7.75 -6.21 -17.00
CA PRO A 69 -8.77 -7.13 -17.51
C PRO A 69 -9.66 -7.72 -16.41
N TYR A 70 -9.09 -7.96 -15.23
CA TYR A 70 -9.85 -8.40 -14.05
C TYR A 70 -10.88 -7.35 -13.63
N LEU A 71 -10.48 -6.08 -13.51
CA LEU A 71 -11.37 -5.01 -13.09
C LEU A 71 -12.52 -4.81 -14.08
N GLU A 72 -12.27 -4.90 -15.38
CA GLU A 72 -13.33 -4.82 -16.39
C GLU A 72 -14.37 -5.93 -16.23
N TYR A 73 -13.90 -7.17 -16.02
CA TYR A 73 -14.76 -8.32 -15.75
C TYR A 73 -15.53 -8.15 -14.44
N PHE A 74 -14.86 -7.71 -13.37
CA PHE A 74 -15.45 -7.47 -12.06
C PHE A 74 -16.52 -6.38 -12.12
N ASN A 75 -16.23 -5.24 -12.74
CA ASN A 75 -17.18 -4.14 -12.93
C ASN A 75 -18.39 -4.55 -13.77
N ARG A 76 -18.19 -5.38 -14.81
CA ARG A 76 -19.31 -5.95 -15.57
C ARG A 76 -20.23 -6.80 -14.70
N ARG A 77 -19.68 -7.65 -13.82
CA ARG A 77 -20.47 -8.45 -12.87
C ARG A 77 -21.15 -7.61 -11.80
N LEU A 78 -20.45 -6.63 -11.22
CA LEU A 78 -21.06 -5.72 -10.25
C LEU A 78 -22.28 -4.99 -10.82
N ARG A 79 -22.19 -4.54 -12.08
CA ARG A 79 -23.31 -3.86 -12.78
C ARG A 79 -24.52 -4.76 -13.04
N GLN A 80 -24.42 -6.09 -12.88
CA GLN A 80 -25.58 -6.99 -12.91
C GLN A 80 -26.38 -6.96 -11.60
N HIS A 81 -25.74 -6.52 -10.50
CA HIS A 81 -26.33 -6.54 -9.15
C HIS A 81 -26.53 -5.15 -8.56
N LEU A 82 -25.83 -4.14 -9.07
CA LEU A 82 -25.89 -2.76 -8.62
C LEU A 82 -26.32 -1.83 -9.76
N SER A 83 -27.10 -0.80 -9.42
CA SER A 83 -27.38 0.27 -10.37
C SER A 83 -26.08 1.01 -10.74
N PRO A 84 -25.97 1.57 -11.96
CA PRO A 84 -24.79 2.34 -12.36
C PRO A 84 -24.48 3.50 -11.41
N LEU A 85 -25.52 4.14 -10.87
CA LEU A 85 -25.38 5.23 -9.89
C LEU A 85 -24.72 4.73 -8.59
N ALA A 86 -25.19 3.60 -8.05
CA ALA A 86 -24.64 3.04 -6.82
C ALA A 86 -23.18 2.61 -7.01
N ALA A 87 -22.88 1.89 -8.10
CA ALA A 87 -21.52 1.44 -8.41
C ALA A 87 -20.54 2.62 -8.55
N ASN A 88 -20.91 3.65 -9.32
CA ASN A 88 -20.08 4.84 -9.50
C ASN A 88 -19.88 5.59 -8.18
N LYS A 89 -20.95 5.76 -7.39
CA LYS A 89 -20.88 6.46 -6.10
C LYS A 89 -19.99 5.73 -5.11
N THR A 90 -20.08 4.39 -5.03
CA THR A 90 -19.20 3.57 -4.19
C THR A 90 -17.75 3.75 -4.59
N GLN A 91 -17.44 3.65 -5.88
CA GLN A 91 -16.07 3.84 -6.37
C GLN A 91 -15.56 5.24 -6.05
N GLU A 92 -16.36 6.29 -6.27
CA GLU A 92 -15.98 7.66 -5.92
C GLU A 92 -15.68 7.84 -4.43
N LEU A 93 -16.50 7.27 -3.54
CA LEU A 93 -16.30 7.36 -2.10
C LEU A 93 -15.04 6.63 -1.64
N VAL A 94 -14.75 5.45 -2.22
CA VAL A 94 -13.51 4.71 -1.94
C VAL A 94 -12.28 5.52 -2.34
N PHE A 95 -12.30 6.17 -3.51
CA PHE A 95 -11.22 7.05 -3.93
C PHE A 95 -11.11 8.32 -3.09
N ALA A 96 -12.25 8.90 -2.68
CA ALA A 96 -12.29 10.11 -1.86
C ALA A 96 -11.79 9.88 -0.43
N ALA A 97 -11.84 8.63 0.06
CA ALA A 97 -11.26 8.26 1.35
C ALA A 97 -9.73 8.35 1.37
N LEU A 98 -9.06 8.42 0.21
CA LEU A 98 -7.62 8.57 0.11
C LEU A 98 -7.19 10.04 -0.01
N GLU A 99 -6.40 10.48 0.97
CA GLU A 99 -5.80 11.81 0.96
C GLU A 99 -5.01 12.09 -0.34
N PRO A 100 -4.99 13.33 -0.87
CA PRO A 100 -4.33 13.65 -2.14
C PRO A 100 -2.84 13.25 -2.20
N ASN A 101 -2.12 13.40 -1.08
CA ASN A 101 -0.71 13.04 -0.99
C ASN A 101 -0.52 11.51 -1.00
N THR A 102 -1.42 10.78 -0.34
CA THR A 102 -1.46 9.31 -0.38
C THR A 102 -1.72 8.83 -1.79
N ARG A 103 -2.71 9.41 -2.50
CA ARG A 103 -2.99 9.09 -3.91
C ARG A 103 -1.78 9.31 -4.81
N THR A 104 -1.06 10.42 -4.62
CA THR A 104 0.16 10.72 -5.38
C THR A 104 1.27 9.71 -5.09
N SER A 105 1.50 9.39 -3.81
CA SER A 105 2.54 8.44 -3.39
C SER A 105 2.23 7.02 -3.84
N CYS A 106 0.97 6.59 -3.72
CA CYS A 106 0.50 5.31 -4.23
C CYS A 106 0.59 5.26 -5.76
N GLY A 107 0.15 6.28 -6.49
CA GLY A 107 0.31 6.29 -7.94
C GLY A 107 1.77 6.30 -8.43
N ALA A 108 2.70 6.83 -7.63
CA ALA A 108 4.13 6.72 -7.91
C ALA A 108 4.68 5.31 -7.61
N GLY A 109 4.23 4.65 -6.54
CA GLY A 109 4.60 3.27 -6.24
C GLY A 109 4.01 2.26 -7.24
N LEU A 110 2.76 2.48 -7.65
CA LEU A 110 2.08 1.67 -8.66
C LEU A 110 2.78 1.74 -10.02
N LEU A 111 3.32 2.90 -10.38
CA LEU A 111 4.18 3.05 -11.55
C LEU A 111 5.36 2.08 -11.51
N ARG A 112 6.08 1.98 -10.38
CA ARG A 112 7.24 1.10 -10.25
C ARG A 112 6.88 -0.37 -10.41
N PHE A 113 5.70 -0.77 -9.93
CA PHE A 113 5.19 -2.12 -10.14
C PHE A 113 4.94 -2.44 -11.61
N HIS A 114 4.34 -1.51 -12.36
CA HIS A 114 4.08 -1.72 -13.78
C HIS A 114 5.35 -1.63 -14.64
N GLU A 115 6.32 -0.79 -14.27
CA GLU A 115 7.65 -0.79 -14.91
C GLU A 115 8.35 -2.15 -14.76
N PHE A 116 8.30 -2.74 -13.56
CA PHE A 116 8.78 -4.11 -13.33
C PHE A 116 8.04 -5.13 -14.21
N CYS A 117 6.71 -5.05 -14.24
CA CYS A 117 5.91 -5.96 -15.05
C CYS A 117 6.23 -5.83 -16.55
N ASP A 118 6.48 -4.61 -17.04
CA ASP A 118 6.88 -4.36 -18.42
C ASP A 118 8.29 -4.92 -18.69
N SER A 119 9.25 -4.73 -17.78
CA SER A 119 10.61 -5.26 -17.95
C SER A 119 10.67 -6.79 -17.98
N GLU A 120 9.77 -7.45 -17.25
CA GLU A 120 9.65 -8.91 -17.21
C GLU A 120 8.68 -9.46 -18.28
N GLY A 121 8.07 -8.60 -19.12
CA GLY A 121 7.12 -9.03 -20.15
C GLY A 121 5.82 -9.63 -19.61
N ILE A 122 5.43 -9.28 -18.38
CA ILE A 122 4.21 -9.79 -17.75
C ILE A 122 2.97 -9.21 -18.43
N PRO A 123 2.03 -10.02 -18.94
CA PRO A 123 0.80 -9.53 -19.55
C PRO A 123 -0.15 -8.91 -18.52
N GLU A 124 -0.97 -7.95 -18.95
CA GLU A 124 -1.93 -7.20 -18.12
C GLU A 124 -2.85 -8.07 -17.27
N SER A 125 -3.26 -9.22 -17.81
CA SER A 125 -4.15 -10.17 -17.14
C SER A 125 -3.55 -10.82 -15.90
N LEU A 126 -2.22 -10.79 -15.75
CA LEU A 126 -1.51 -11.35 -14.59
C LEU A 126 -1.10 -10.28 -13.57
N ARG A 127 -1.35 -9.00 -13.85
CA ARG A 127 -0.96 -7.88 -12.99
C ARG A 127 -1.99 -7.55 -11.91
N MET A 128 -3.20 -8.12 -12.00
CA MET A 128 -4.25 -8.00 -11.01
C MET A 128 -5.34 -9.08 -11.25
N PRO A 129 -5.71 -9.88 -10.23
CA PRO A 129 -4.91 -10.16 -9.03
C PRO A 129 -3.65 -10.94 -9.42
N GLU A 130 -2.49 -10.44 -9.04
CA GLU A 130 -1.21 -11.10 -9.29
C GLU A 130 -0.97 -12.26 -8.32
N PRO A 131 -0.25 -13.31 -8.75
CA PRO A 131 0.19 -14.37 -7.84
C PRO A 131 1.23 -13.82 -6.86
N ALA A 132 1.23 -14.36 -5.64
CA ALA A 132 2.21 -14.01 -4.59
C ALA A 132 3.68 -14.05 -5.07
N TYR A 133 4.00 -14.97 -5.99
CA TYR A 133 5.34 -15.10 -6.55
C TYR A 133 5.75 -13.87 -7.38
N LEU A 134 4.80 -13.24 -8.08
CA LEU A 134 5.06 -12.02 -8.85
C LEU A 134 5.37 -10.85 -7.91
N LEU A 135 4.63 -10.70 -6.81
CA LEU A 135 4.96 -9.72 -5.78
C LEU A 135 6.32 -9.98 -5.14
N ALA A 136 6.66 -11.24 -4.89
CA ALA A 136 7.98 -11.61 -4.39
C ALA A 136 9.09 -11.26 -5.38
N ALA A 137 8.88 -11.50 -6.68
CA ALA A 137 9.80 -11.11 -7.75
C ALA A 137 9.95 -9.59 -7.86
N PHE A 138 8.85 -8.83 -7.72
CA PHE A 138 8.87 -7.37 -7.67
C PHE A 138 9.73 -6.85 -6.51
N VAL A 139 9.61 -7.45 -5.32
CA VAL A 139 10.50 -7.12 -4.18
C VAL A 139 11.94 -7.44 -4.53
N ALA A 140 12.22 -8.61 -5.11
CA ALA A 140 13.56 -9.06 -5.48
C ALA A 140 14.25 -8.13 -6.50
N TRP A 141 13.49 -7.59 -7.46
CA TRP A 141 13.96 -6.74 -8.56
C TRP A 141 14.76 -5.52 -8.09
N GLN A 142 14.45 -4.97 -6.92
CA GLN A 142 15.03 -3.71 -6.43
C GLN A 142 15.84 -3.86 -5.14
N VAL A 143 16.09 -5.11 -4.71
CA VAL A 143 16.92 -5.39 -3.54
C VAL A 143 18.34 -4.89 -3.77
N GLY A 144 18.84 -4.07 -2.83
CA GLY A 144 20.19 -3.51 -2.88
C GLY A 144 20.30 -2.23 -3.70
N THR A 145 19.31 -1.92 -4.55
CA THR A 145 19.23 -0.67 -5.31
C THR A 145 18.51 0.42 -4.53
N VAL A 146 17.43 0.07 -3.84
CA VAL A 146 16.63 1.00 -3.02
C VAL A 146 16.49 0.50 -1.59
N SER A 147 16.11 1.40 -0.67
CA SER A 147 15.86 1.03 0.72
C SER A 147 14.65 0.11 0.84
N VAL A 148 14.64 -0.79 1.83
CA VAL A 148 13.49 -1.68 2.03
C VAL A 148 12.20 -0.91 2.33
N SER A 149 12.28 0.23 3.04
CA SER A 149 11.10 1.08 3.27
C SER A 149 10.54 1.68 1.98
N THR A 150 11.37 1.92 0.96
CA THR A 150 10.90 2.33 -0.36
C THR A 150 10.09 1.21 -1.03
N ILE A 151 10.58 -0.04 -0.97
CA ILE A 151 9.87 -1.21 -1.50
C ILE A 151 8.54 -1.41 -0.76
N ASP A 152 8.53 -1.22 0.55
CA ASP A 152 7.33 -1.33 1.38
C ASP A 152 6.27 -0.31 0.99
N ASN A 153 6.69 0.92 0.70
CA ASN A 153 5.79 1.96 0.18
C ASN A 153 5.22 1.59 -1.19
N TRP A 154 6.01 0.96 -2.06
CA TRP A 154 5.51 0.47 -3.36
C TRP A 154 4.54 -0.70 -3.20
N LEU A 155 4.81 -1.66 -2.31
CA LEU A 155 3.86 -2.74 -2.01
C LEU A 155 2.55 -2.21 -1.41
N THR A 156 2.65 -1.20 -0.54
CA THR A 156 1.47 -0.51 0.00
C THR A 156 0.66 0.14 -1.13
N ALA A 157 1.33 0.74 -2.10
CA ALA A 157 0.67 1.31 -3.27
C ALA A 157 -0.10 0.27 -4.10
N VAL A 158 0.52 -0.90 -4.37
CA VAL A 158 -0.13 -2.01 -5.08
C VAL A 158 -1.32 -2.53 -4.28
N ARG A 159 -1.16 -2.72 -2.96
CA ARG A 159 -2.26 -3.11 -2.07
C ARG A 159 -3.42 -2.12 -2.11
N THR A 160 -3.14 -0.82 -2.01
CA THR A 160 -4.19 0.22 -2.12
C THR A 160 -4.91 0.14 -3.46
N TRP A 161 -4.19 -0.13 -4.55
CA TRP A 161 -4.81 -0.34 -5.86
C TRP A 161 -5.73 -1.57 -5.87
N HIS A 162 -5.38 -2.64 -5.15
CA HIS A 162 -6.26 -3.82 -4.99
C HIS A 162 -7.50 -3.52 -4.18
N ASP A 163 -7.33 -2.87 -3.03
CA ASP A 163 -8.43 -2.51 -2.12
C ASP A 163 -9.47 -1.65 -2.85
N VAL A 164 -9.01 -0.68 -3.64
CA VAL A 164 -9.89 0.22 -4.38
C VAL A 164 -10.62 -0.48 -5.53
N ASN A 165 -9.99 -1.50 -6.14
CA ASN A 165 -10.54 -2.22 -7.28
C ASN A 165 -11.21 -3.55 -6.91
N GLY A 166 -11.38 -3.83 -5.62
CA GLY A 166 -12.02 -5.04 -5.12
C GLY A 166 -11.26 -6.33 -5.46
N ALA A 167 -9.96 -6.25 -5.73
CA ALA A 167 -9.13 -7.39 -6.06
C ALA A 167 -8.57 -8.06 -4.79
N ARG A 168 -8.44 -9.39 -4.83
CA ARG A 168 -7.80 -10.14 -3.74
C ARG A 168 -6.33 -9.73 -3.59
N TRP A 169 -5.88 -9.54 -2.36
CA TRP A 169 -4.49 -9.28 -2.03
C TRP A 169 -3.74 -10.58 -1.69
N GLU A 170 -2.66 -10.87 -2.41
CA GLU A 170 -1.83 -12.07 -2.21
C GLU A 170 -0.48 -11.77 -1.54
N GLY A 171 -0.17 -10.52 -1.26
CA GLY A 171 1.15 -10.14 -0.75
C GLY A 171 1.42 -10.48 0.72
N ASP A 172 0.42 -11.00 1.44
CA ASP A 172 0.60 -11.54 2.80
C ASP A 172 1.14 -12.98 2.79
N ALA A 173 1.28 -13.59 1.60
CA ALA A 173 1.85 -14.92 1.46
C ALA A 173 3.29 -15.01 1.99
N ARG A 174 3.62 -16.17 2.57
CA ARG A 174 4.93 -16.42 3.22
C ARG A 174 6.12 -16.10 2.32
N ILE A 175 6.02 -16.38 1.02
CA ILE A 175 7.10 -16.14 0.06
C ILE A 175 7.49 -14.65 -0.02
N VAL A 176 6.54 -13.73 -0.03
CA VAL A 176 6.79 -12.29 -0.08
C VAL A 176 7.56 -11.86 1.17
N SER A 177 7.16 -12.36 2.34
CA SER A 177 7.84 -12.08 3.61
C SER A 177 9.28 -12.63 3.64
N LEU A 178 9.53 -13.81 3.07
CA LEU A 178 10.85 -14.43 3.01
C LEU A 178 11.80 -13.64 2.11
N VAL A 179 11.33 -13.20 0.93
CA VAL A 179 12.14 -12.37 0.03
C VAL A 179 12.45 -11.02 0.67
N ARG A 180 11.46 -10.38 1.30
CA ARG A 180 11.65 -9.12 2.05
C ARG A 180 12.66 -9.26 3.19
N THR A 181 12.58 -10.34 3.96
CA THR A 181 13.55 -10.63 5.04
C THR A 181 14.96 -10.81 4.48
N SER A 182 15.08 -11.47 3.33
CA SER A 182 16.36 -11.63 2.65
C SER A 182 16.91 -10.30 2.12
N ALA A 183 16.04 -9.42 1.63
CA ALA A 183 16.40 -8.06 1.20
C ALA A 183 16.96 -7.22 2.35
N LEU A 184 16.34 -7.28 3.53
CA LEU A 184 16.82 -6.60 4.74
C LEU A 184 18.23 -7.04 5.13
N LYS A 185 18.52 -8.35 5.04
CA LYS A 185 19.84 -8.90 5.37
C LYS A 185 20.94 -8.46 4.39
N ARG A 186 20.57 -8.20 3.13
CA ARG A 186 21.51 -7.79 2.07
C ARG A 186 21.70 -6.27 1.97
N THR A 187 20.88 -5.49 2.68
CA THR A 187 20.95 -4.03 2.68
C THR A 187 22.21 -3.57 3.43
N PRO A 188 23.14 -2.81 2.81
CA PRO A 188 24.35 -2.34 3.47
C PRO A 188 24.07 -1.54 4.74
N ALA A 189 24.99 -1.58 5.71
CA ALA A 189 24.81 -0.89 6.98
C ALA A 189 24.53 0.62 6.82
N CYS A 190 25.11 1.26 5.79
CA CYS A 190 25.02 2.69 5.54
C CYS A 190 23.62 3.17 5.10
N SER A 191 22.76 2.31 4.57
CA SER A 191 21.39 2.67 4.17
C SER A 191 20.35 2.39 5.27
N ARG A 192 20.76 1.78 6.39
CA ARG A 192 19.95 1.66 7.61
C ARG A 192 20.05 3.00 8.34
N GLY A 193 19.18 3.94 7.98
CA GLY A 193 19.23 5.32 8.49
C GLY A 193 19.44 5.41 10.01
N ALA A 194 20.30 6.34 10.43
CA ALA A 194 20.57 6.60 11.85
C ALA A 194 19.25 6.85 12.61
N LYS A 195 19.12 6.24 13.80
CA LYS A 195 17.95 6.43 14.66
C LYS A 195 17.85 7.92 15.00
N ARG A 196 16.74 8.58 14.63
CA ARG A 196 16.54 10.00 14.95
C ARG A 196 16.58 10.16 16.47
N SER A 197 17.37 11.12 16.94
CA SER A 197 17.40 11.50 18.36
C SER A 197 16.01 12.02 18.78
N PRO A 198 15.56 11.74 20.02
CA PRO A 198 14.32 12.28 20.53
C PRO A 198 14.31 13.80 20.46
N VAL A 199 13.23 14.39 19.95
CA VAL A 199 13.01 15.85 20.06
C VAL A 199 12.68 16.13 21.52
N THR A 200 13.41 17.04 22.15
CA THR A 200 13.20 17.48 23.54
C THR A 200 12.46 18.80 23.53
#